data_AF-A0A258D391-F1
#
_entry.id   AF-A0A258D391-F1
#
_cell.length_a   1.000
_cell.length_b   1.000
_cell.length_c   1.000
_cell.angle_alpha   90.00
_cell.angle_beta   90.00
_cell.angle_gamma   90.00
#
_symmetry.space_group_name_H-M   'P 1'
#
loop_
_entity.id
_entity.type
_entity.pdbx_description
1 polymer ?
#
loop_
_entity_poly.entity_id
_entity_poly.type
_entity_poly.pdbx_seq_one_letter_code
_entity_poly.pdbx_strand_id
1 'polypeptide(L)'
;MPGCELAITSNEAFDLKALPARILIQGGGYIAVEFAGLFRALGSQVTLVQRADVVLRGFEDEVRAHLTAEMERAGIALKCGRTLTSISRHDGGKRVELSDGSHVDVDEVMLAIGRVPNTRDLGLEAVGVDCDTVGAVKVDAHSRTSVPSIYAVGDVTNRVNLTPVAIREGHAFADSVFGQKPWTVDHALIATAVFSEPEIGTVGLTEAAARATGHEVDIYKADFRPLKATLSGNPSRMLFKLVVDARTDKVLGCHIVGDAASEMIQLAAVAVGMGATKADFDRTVAVHPTAAEELVTLRTKAN
;
A
#
# COMPACT_ATOMS: atom_id res chain seq x y z
N MET A 1 -9.79 -12.78 19.41
CA MET A 1 -9.27 -12.10 20.62
C MET A 1 -10.46 -11.70 21.48
N PRO A 2 -10.45 -11.86 22.81
CA PRO A 2 -11.55 -11.41 23.67
C PRO A 2 -11.87 -9.92 23.47
N GLY A 3 -13.16 -9.59 23.35
CA GLY A 3 -13.61 -8.21 23.15
C GLY A 3 -13.45 -7.67 21.74
N CYS A 4 -13.09 -8.49 20.74
CA CYS A 4 -12.93 -8.03 19.37
C CYS A 4 -14.21 -7.46 18.76
N GLU A 5 -15.39 -7.90 19.24
CA GLU A 5 -16.70 -7.37 18.88
C GLU A 5 -16.95 -5.93 19.34
N LEU A 6 -16.09 -5.40 20.23
CA LEU A 6 -16.12 -4.00 20.64
C LEU A 6 -15.37 -3.09 19.66
N ALA A 7 -14.59 -3.64 18.72
CA ALA A 7 -13.86 -2.87 17.72
C ALA A 7 -14.66 -2.76 16.42
N ILE A 8 -14.34 -1.73 15.65
CA ILE A 8 -14.82 -1.54 14.28
C ILE A 8 -13.80 -2.05 13.25
N THR A 9 -14.24 -2.20 12.01
CA THR A 9 -13.36 -2.39 10.85
C THR A 9 -13.37 -1.16 9.95
N SER A 10 -12.71 -1.23 8.79
CA SER A 10 -12.82 -0.19 7.77
C SER A 10 -14.25 0.01 7.25
N ASN A 11 -15.12 -1.01 7.36
CA ASN A 11 -16.51 -0.88 6.92
C ASN A 11 -17.25 0.14 7.79
N GLU A 12 -17.22 -0.04 9.11
CA GLU A 12 -17.97 0.82 10.04
C GLU A 12 -17.30 2.18 10.25
N ALA A 13 -15.99 2.31 9.96
CA ALA A 13 -15.25 3.57 10.14
C ALA A 13 -15.84 4.74 9.32
N PHE A 14 -16.43 4.46 8.16
CA PHE A 14 -17.08 5.48 7.32
C PHE A 14 -18.45 5.94 7.86
N ASP A 15 -19.07 5.17 8.75
CA ASP A 15 -20.42 5.41 9.28
C ASP A 15 -20.41 5.92 10.72
N LEU A 16 -19.23 6.30 11.24
CA LEU A 16 -19.09 6.85 12.59
C LEU A 16 -19.91 8.14 12.72
N LYS A 17 -20.85 8.14 13.68
CA LYS A 17 -21.74 9.28 13.95
C LYS A 17 -21.02 10.52 14.48
N ALA A 18 -19.86 10.33 15.09
CA ALA A 18 -19.02 11.38 15.64
C ALA A 18 -17.55 10.97 15.50
N LEU A 19 -16.67 11.97 15.34
CA LEU A 19 -15.23 11.77 15.33
C LEU A 19 -14.76 11.34 16.74
N PRO A 20 -14.11 10.17 16.91
CA PRO A 20 -13.55 9.78 18.20
C PRO A 20 -12.40 10.72 18.56
N ALA A 21 -12.37 11.21 19.81
CA ALA A 21 -11.28 12.09 20.26
C ALA A 21 -9.96 11.30 20.39
N ARG A 22 -10.04 10.02 20.79
CA ARG A 22 -8.93 9.08 20.85
C ARG A 22 -9.28 7.79 20.10
N ILE A 23 -8.44 7.39 19.16
CA ILE A 23 -8.62 6.15 18.39
C ILE A 23 -7.33 5.32 18.41
N LEU A 24 -7.50 4.01 18.59
CA LEU A 24 -6.45 3.03 18.38
C LEU A 24 -6.73 2.25 17.09
N ILE A 25 -5.72 2.15 16.21
CA ILE A 25 -5.79 1.37 14.97
C ILE A 25 -4.81 0.21 15.08
N GLN A 26 -5.29 -1.03 15.03
CA GLN A 26 -4.44 -2.23 14.95
C GLN A 26 -4.23 -2.61 13.49
N GLY A 27 -2.98 -2.50 13.01
CA GLY A 27 -2.61 -2.81 11.63
C GLY A 27 -1.44 -1.97 11.15
N GLY A 28 -0.76 -2.44 10.11
CA GLY A 28 0.36 -1.72 9.48
C GLY A 28 0.34 -1.77 7.96
N GLY A 29 -0.81 -2.12 7.36
CA GLY A 29 -1.01 -2.07 5.90
C GLY A 29 -1.56 -0.72 5.44
N TYR A 30 -1.86 -0.60 4.14
CA TYR A 30 -2.36 0.65 3.53
C TYR A 30 -3.59 1.21 4.25
N ILE A 31 -4.62 0.38 4.49
CA ILE A 31 -5.83 0.79 5.24
C ILE A 31 -5.47 1.41 6.59
N ALA A 32 -4.56 0.79 7.34
CA ALA A 32 -4.22 1.25 8.68
C ALA A 32 -3.56 2.63 8.65
N VAL A 33 -2.61 2.85 7.72
CA VAL A 33 -1.88 4.12 7.64
C VAL A 33 -2.72 5.24 7.02
N GLU A 34 -3.61 4.92 6.07
CA GLU A 34 -4.57 5.87 5.48
C GLU A 34 -5.54 6.39 6.55
N PHE A 35 -6.19 5.49 7.29
CA PHE A 35 -7.10 5.89 8.36
C PHE A 35 -6.36 6.61 9.50
N ALA A 36 -5.12 6.20 9.82
CA ALA A 36 -4.33 6.91 10.83
C ALA A 36 -4.04 8.35 10.43
N GLY A 37 -3.66 8.59 9.17
CA GLY A 37 -3.50 9.93 8.61
C GLY A 37 -4.82 10.72 8.64
N LEU A 38 -5.91 10.12 8.15
CA LEU A 38 -7.25 10.73 8.11
C LEU A 38 -7.73 11.19 9.50
N PHE A 39 -7.77 10.29 10.48
CA PHE A 39 -8.23 10.62 11.83
C PHE A 39 -7.31 11.66 12.47
N ARG A 40 -6.00 11.60 12.22
CA ARG A 40 -5.07 12.60 12.74
C ARG A 40 -5.31 13.98 12.13
N ALA A 41 -5.51 14.05 10.81
CA ALA A 41 -5.80 15.29 10.10
C ALA A 41 -7.13 15.93 10.55
N LEU A 42 -8.11 15.10 10.93
CA LEU A 42 -9.39 15.56 11.49
C LEU A 42 -9.30 15.96 12.97
N GLY A 43 -8.17 15.74 13.64
CA GLY A 43 -7.89 16.22 15.00
C GLY A 43 -7.90 15.16 16.09
N SER A 44 -8.12 13.88 15.77
CA SER A 44 -8.05 12.80 16.76
C SER A 44 -6.63 12.59 17.29
N GLN A 45 -6.54 12.10 18.52
CA GLN A 45 -5.34 11.45 19.04
C GLN A 45 -5.30 10.02 18.53
N VAL A 46 -4.32 9.71 17.68
CA VAL A 46 -4.22 8.41 17.00
C VAL A 46 -3.06 7.62 17.59
N THR A 47 -3.35 6.38 18.01
CA THR A 47 -2.34 5.36 18.31
C THR A 47 -2.43 4.26 17.26
N LEU A 48 -1.36 3.98 16.53
CA LEU A 48 -1.29 2.86 15.60
C LEU A 48 -0.43 1.76 16.19
N VAL A 49 -1.00 0.57 16.35
CA VAL A 49 -0.34 -0.63 16.89
C VAL A 49 -0.12 -1.61 15.77
N GLN A 50 1.11 -2.11 15.62
CA GLN A 50 1.41 -3.10 14.60
C GLN A 50 2.51 -4.08 15.03
N ARG A 51 2.43 -5.29 14.47
CA ARG A 51 3.31 -6.40 14.84
C ARG A 51 4.75 -6.25 14.36
N ALA A 52 4.98 -5.51 13.26
CA ALA A 52 6.31 -5.33 12.70
C ALA A 52 6.96 -4.08 13.30
N ASP A 53 8.23 -3.86 12.96
CA ASP A 53 8.99 -2.68 13.42
C ASP A 53 8.67 -1.43 12.60
N VAL A 54 8.29 -1.60 11.33
CA VAL A 54 8.02 -0.51 10.37
C VAL A 54 6.76 -0.85 9.57
N VAL A 55 5.91 0.15 9.31
CA VAL A 55 4.64 -0.02 8.57
C VAL A 55 4.89 -0.42 7.10
N LEU A 56 3.80 -0.73 6.39
CA LEU A 56 3.75 -1.05 4.95
C LEU A 56 4.72 -2.15 4.54
N ARG A 57 4.69 -3.28 5.24
CA ARG A 57 5.48 -4.47 4.86
C ARG A 57 5.27 -4.80 3.37
N GLY A 58 6.38 -5.01 2.66
CA GLY A 58 6.39 -5.31 1.22
C GLY A 58 6.67 -4.11 0.33
N PHE A 59 6.57 -2.88 0.85
CA PHE A 59 7.01 -1.67 0.16
C PHE A 59 8.53 -1.50 0.27
N GLU A 60 9.08 -0.59 -0.54
CA GLU A 60 10.49 -0.20 -0.50
C GLU A 60 10.90 0.30 0.90
N ASP A 61 12.04 -0.15 1.42
CA ASP A 61 12.40 0.06 2.83
C ASP A 61 12.59 1.53 3.18
N GLU A 62 13.17 2.32 2.28
CA GLU A 62 13.33 3.76 2.49
C GLU A 62 11.99 4.51 2.46
N VAL A 63 11.03 4.06 1.63
CA VAL A 63 9.65 4.59 1.63
C VAL A 63 8.98 4.33 2.97
N ARG A 64 9.11 3.11 3.48
CA ARG A 64 8.52 2.68 4.75
C ARG A 64 9.10 3.48 5.92
N ALA A 65 10.42 3.64 5.96
CA ALA A 65 11.11 4.43 6.97
C ALA A 65 10.70 5.91 6.91
N HIS A 66 10.65 6.50 5.71
CA HIS A 66 10.25 7.88 5.50
C HIS A 66 8.83 8.15 5.98
N LEU A 67 7.86 7.32 5.56
CA LEU A 67 6.47 7.46 6.01
C LEU A 67 6.37 7.30 7.54
N THR A 68 7.06 6.33 8.12
CA THR A 68 7.03 6.10 9.58
C THR A 68 7.46 7.36 10.34
N ALA A 69 8.56 7.99 9.93
CA ALA A 69 9.05 9.22 10.54
C ALA A 69 8.08 10.40 10.33
N GLU A 70 7.47 10.53 9.15
CA GLU A 70 6.49 11.58 8.87
C GLU A 70 5.21 11.41 9.71
N MET A 71 4.74 10.17 9.91
CA MET A 71 3.59 9.85 10.76
C MET A 71 3.85 10.20 12.23
N GLU A 72 5.02 9.83 12.77
CA GLU A 72 5.41 10.20 14.14
C GLU A 72 5.49 11.71 14.31
N ARG A 73 6.09 12.41 13.33
CA ARG A 73 6.18 13.86 13.34
C ARG A 73 4.81 14.55 13.22
N ALA A 74 3.85 13.93 12.54
CA ALA A 74 2.45 14.38 12.51
C ALA A 74 1.74 14.19 13.86
N GLY A 75 2.36 13.48 14.82
CA GLY A 75 1.83 13.24 16.16
C GLY A 75 1.02 11.95 16.28
N ILE A 76 1.19 11.00 15.35
CA ILE A 76 0.62 9.66 15.46
C ILE A 76 1.53 8.84 16.37
N ALA A 77 0.98 8.27 17.45
CA ALA A 77 1.73 7.41 18.36
C ALA A 77 1.88 6.01 17.76
N LEU A 78 3.09 5.67 17.27
CA LEU A 78 3.38 4.34 16.74
C LEU A 78 3.82 3.38 17.85
N LYS A 79 3.15 2.24 17.95
CA LYS A 79 3.47 1.14 18.87
C LYS A 79 3.80 -0.11 18.06
N CYS A 80 5.01 -0.12 17.52
CA CYS A 80 5.57 -1.24 16.76
C CYS A 80 5.96 -2.42 17.66
N GLY A 81 6.13 -3.60 17.06
CA GLY A 81 6.48 -4.86 17.76
C GLY A 81 5.41 -5.35 18.74
N ARG A 82 4.16 -4.86 18.62
CA ARG A 82 3.08 -5.10 19.58
C ARG A 82 1.81 -5.56 18.88
N THR A 83 0.98 -6.30 19.61
CA THR A 83 -0.38 -6.64 19.19
C THR A 83 -1.36 -6.40 20.33
N LEU A 84 -2.62 -6.21 19.97
CA LEU A 84 -3.73 -6.27 20.91
C LEU A 84 -3.92 -7.68 21.48
N THR A 85 -4.22 -7.78 22.77
CA THR A 85 -4.50 -9.05 23.47
C THR A 85 -5.93 -9.13 24.01
N SER A 86 -6.55 -8.01 24.37
CA SER A 86 -7.97 -7.91 24.69
C SER A 86 -8.49 -6.48 24.55
N ILE A 87 -9.82 -6.34 24.45
CA ILE A 87 -10.52 -5.06 24.50
C ILE A 87 -11.65 -5.17 25.54
N SER A 88 -11.80 -4.17 26.40
CA SER A 88 -12.90 -4.12 27.38
C SER A 88 -13.47 -2.71 27.50
N ARG A 89 -14.73 -2.58 27.93
CA ARG A 89 -15.33 -1.27 28.23
C ARG A 89 -14.69 -0.68 29.49
N HIS A 90 -14.34 0.60 29.46
CA HIS A 90 -13.71 1.30 30.60
C HIS A 90 -14.05 2.80 30.56
N ASP A 91 -14.59 3.36 31.65
CA ASP A 91 -14.90 4.79 31.82
C ASP A 91 -15.60 5.48 30.62
N GLY A 92 -16.63 4.83 30.06
CA GLY A 92 -17.37 5.35 28.91
C GLY A 92 -16.65 5.19 27.56
N GLY A 93 -15.41 4.69 27.56
CA GLY A 93 -14.65 4.30 26.36
C GLY A 93 -14.24 2.82 26.39
N LYS A 94 -13.04 2.54 25.88
CA LYS A 94 -12.47 1.21 25.71
C LYS A 94 -11.05 1.18 26.27
N ARG A 95 -10.73 0.16 27.06
CA ARG A 95 -9.36 -0.19 27.43
C ARG A 95 -8.87 -1.30 26.52
N VAL A 96 -7.67 -1.12 25.99
CA VAL A 96 -7.02 -2.03 25.07
C VAL A 96 -5.73 -2.54 25.69
N GLU A 97 -5.67 -3.84 25.96
CA GLU A 97 -4.46 -4.50 26.47
C GLU A 97 -3.53 -4.88 25.31
N LEU A 98 -2.23 -4.68 25.50
CA LEU A 98 -1.20 -4.96 24.52
C LEU A 98 -0.35 -6.17 24.93
N SER A 99 0.35 -6.75 23.95
CA SER A 99 1.19 -7.94 24.13
C SER A 99 2.39 -7.76 25.06
N ASP A 100 2.77 -6.51 25.37
CA ASP A 100 3.84 -6.19 26.33
C ASP A 100 3.31 -5.94 27.75
N GLY A 101 2.01 -6.17 27.99
CA GLY A 101 1.35 -5.94 29.28
C GLY A 101 1.00 -4.48 29.56
N SER A 102 1.30 -3.55 28.64
CA SER A 102 0.79 -2.18 28.72
C SER A 102 -0.64 -2.08 28.19
N HIS A 103 -1.34 -1.00 28.52
CA HIS A 103 -2.68 -0.72 28.01
C HIS A 103 -2.80 0.68 27.40
N VAL A 104 -3.86 0.89 26.61
CA VAL A 104 -4.24 2.19 26.06
C VAL A 104 -5.75 2.37 26.23
N ASP A 105 -6.16 3.50 26.81
CA ASP A 105 -7.57 3.87 26.91
C ASP A 105 -7.93 4.81 25.75
N VAL A 106 -8.96 4.44 24.99
CA VAL A 106 -9.42 5.14 23.78
C VAL A 106 -10.94 5.17 23.70
N ASP A 107 -11.48 5.99 22.81
CA ASP A 107 -12.91 6.06 22.58
C ASP A 107 -13.33 5.03 21.52
N GLU A 108 -12.47 4.78 20.53
CA GLU A 108 -12.70 3.79 19.47
C GLU A 108 -11.45 2.93 19.15
N VAL A 109 -11.69 1.70 18.72
CA VAL A 109 -10.67 0.75 18.28
C VAL A 109 -11.02 0.27 16.87
N MET A 110 -10.11 0.42 15.93
CA MET A 110 -10.27 -0.07 14.56
C MET A 110 -9.30 -1.21 14.26
N LEU A 111 -9.80 -2.31 13.70
CA LEU A 111 -9.01 -3.45 13.25
C LEU A 111 -8.79 -3.35 11.73
N ALA A 112 -7.57 -3.00 11.34
CA ALA A 112 -7.11 -2.92 9.95
C ALA A 112 -6.04 -3.99 9.68
N ILE A 113 -6.36 -5.26 10.00
CA ILE A 113 -5.41 -6.38 10.05
C ILE A 113 -5.33 -7.20 8.76
N GLY A 114 -6.11 -6.85 7.74
CA GLY A 114 -6.16 -7.53 6.46
C GLY A 114 -7.59 -7.90 6.05
N ARG A 115 -7.71 -8.42 4.83
CA ARG A 115 -8.96 -8.90 4.25
C ARG A 115 -8.78 -10.37 3.90
N VAL A 116 -9.88 -11.12 3.93
CA VAL A 116 -9.91 -12.53 3.51
C VAL A 116 -10.85 -12.66 2.32
N PRO A 117 -10.58 -13.58 1.37
CA PRO A 117 -11.50 -13.89 0.29
C PRO A 117 -12.90 -14.24 0.81
N ASN A 118 -13.94 -13.68 0.19
CA ASN A 118 -15.33 -13.96 0.54
C ASN A 118 -15.84 -15.20 -0.19
N THR A 119 -15.39 -16.38 0.23
CA THR A 119 -15.71 -17.68 -0.42
C THR A 119 -16.49 -18.64 0.47
N ARG A 120 -16.72 -18.28 1.73
CA ARG A 120 -17.46 -19.10 2.69
C ARG A 120 -18.92 -19.25 2.23
N ASP A 121 -19.44 -20.47 2.35
CA ASP A 121 -20.83 -20.82 2.03
C ASP A 121 -21.27 -20.49 0.59
N LEU A 122 -20.31 -20.37 -0.35
CA LEU A 122 -20.58 -20.09 -1.76
C LEU A 122 -20.85 -21.36 -2.60
N GLY A 123 -20.73 -22.55 -2.00
CA GLY A 123 -20.96 -23.84 -2.67
C GLY A 123 -19.86 -24.28 -3.62
N LEU A 124 -18.65 -23.70 -3.54
CA LEU A 124 -17.52 -23.98 -4.42
C LEU A 124 -17.11 -25.45 -4.42
N GLU A 125 -17.13 -26.11 -3.25
CA GLU A 125 -16.85 -27.54 -3.13
C GLU A 125 -17.84 -28.40 -3.93
N ALA A 126 -19.13 -28.07 -3.87
CA ALA A 126 -20.19 -28.82 -4.55
C ALA A 126 -20.07 -28.78 -6.08
N VAL A 127 -19.40 -27.75 -6.62
CA VAL A 127 -19.16 -27.60 -8.07
C VAL A 127 -17.72 -27.94 -8.47
N GLY A 128 -16.86 -28.34 -7.53
CA GLY A 128 -15.48 -28.78 -7.80
C GLY A 128 -14.46 -27.66 -8.00
N VAL A 129 -14.72 -26.45 -7.48
CA VAL A 129 -13.78 -25.32 -7.56
C VAL A 129 -12.78 -25.35 -6.41
N ASP A 130 -11.49 -25.43 -6.75
CA ASP A 130 -10.42 -25.48 -5.76
C ASP A 130 -10.15 -24.13 -5.12
N CYS A 131 -9.99 -24.12 -3.79
CA CYS A 131 -9.50 -22.98 -3.02
C CYS A 131 -8.15 -23.30 -2.35
N ASP A 132 -7.39 -22.27 -1.98
CA ASP A 132 -6.20 -22.42 -1.14
C ASP A 132 -6.53 -22.46 0.36
N THR A 133 -5.50 -22.49 1.21
CA THR A 133 -5.65 -22.60 2.67
C THR A 133 -6.29 -21.37 3.33
N VAL A 134 -6.30 -20.21 2.66
CA VAL A 134 -6.95 -18.98 3.15
C VAL A 134 -8.31 -18.75 2.49
N GLY A 135 -8.77 -19.70 1.67
CA GLY A 135 -10.04 -19.63 0.96
C GLY A 135 -9.98 -18.85 -0.35
N ALA A 136 -8.81 -18.53 -0.89
CA ALA A 136 -8.70 -17.89 -2.19
C ALA A 136 -9.00 -18.89 -3.31
N VAL A 137 -9.80 -18.49 -4.29
CA VAL A 137 -10.10 -19.33 -5.46
C VAL A 137 -8.84 -19.45 -6.30
N LYS A 138 -8.39 -20.69 -6.52
CA LYS A 138 -7.21 -20.95 -7.36
C LYS A 138 -7.57 -20.72 -8.81
N VAL A 139 -6.75 -19.92 -9.50
CA VAL A 139 -6.91 -19.60 -10.91
C VAL A 139 -5.60 -19.68 -11.68
N ASP A 140 -5.69 -19.93 -12.97
CA ASP A 140 -4.57 -19.78 -13.90
C ASP A 140 -4.36 -18.30 -14.33
N ALA A 141 -3.41 -18.06 -15.24
CA ALA A 141 -3.13 -16.73 -15.77
C ALA A 141 -4.31 -16.11 -16.53
N HIS A 142 -5.23 -16.93 -17.05
CA HIS A 142 -6.46 -16.50 -17.72
C HIS A 142 -7.65 -16.35 -16.76
N SER A 143 -7.40 -16.43 -15.45
CA SER A 143 -8.43 -16.32 -14.41
C SER A 143 -9.44 -17.48 -14.40
N ARG A 144 -9.09 -18.62 -15.04
CA ARG A 144 -9.90 -19.84 -15.07
C ARG A 144 -9.63 -20.67 -13.81
N THR A 145 -10.69 -21.23 -13.22
CA THR A 145 -10.58 -22.11 -12.04
C THR A 145 -10.26 -23.56 -12.43
N SER A 146 -10.27 -24.49 -11.46
CA SER A 146 -10.18 -25.94 -11.70
C SER A 146 -11.32 -26.49 -12.57
N VAL A 147 -12.43 -25.75 -12.69
CA VAL A 147 -13.58 -26.12 -13.52
C VAL A 147 -13.57 -25.26 -14.79
N PRO A 148 -13.49 -25.85 -16.00
CA PRO A 148 -13.28 -25.09 -17.25
C PRO A 148 -14.30 -24.01 -17.57
N SER A 149 -15.54 -24.14 -17.08
CA SER A 149 -16.64 -23.19 -17.27
C SER A 149 -16.70 -22.09 -16.20
N ILE A 150 -15.90 -22.18 -15.13
CA ILE A 150 -15.95 -21.26 -13.98
C ILE A 150 -14.65 -20.45 -13.92
N TYR A 151 -14.80 -19.14 -13.73
CA TYR A 151 -13.72 -18.16 -13.66
C TYR A 151 -13.85 -17.35 -12.38
N ALA A 152 -12.75 -16.76 -11.92
CA ALA A 152 -12.72 -15.88 -10.75
C ALA A 152 -11.71 -14.74 -10.96
N VAL A 153 -12.09 -13.51 -10.61
CA VAL A 153 -11.27 -12.30 -10.77
C VAL A 153 -11.33 -11.43 -9.52
N GLY A 154 -10.32 -10.59 -9.31
CA GLY A 154 -10.22 -9.66 -8.19
C GLY A 154 -9.88 -10.32 -6.86
N ASP A 155 -10.29 -9.68 -5.77
CA ASP A 155 -9.93 -10.03 -4.38
C ASP A 155 -10.13 -11.50 -4.01
N VAL A 156 -11.11 -12.18 -4.61
CA VAL A 156 -11.43 -13.58 -4.32
C VAL A 156 -10.29 -14.54 -4.73
N THR A 157 -9.44 -14.11 -5.68
CA THR A 157 -8.25 -14.86 -6.13
C THR A 157 -7.03 -14.59 -5.24
N ASN A 158 -7.07 -13.53 -4.43
CA ASN A 158 -5.97 -13.07 -3.57
C ASN A 158 -4.63 -12.86 -4.31
N ARG A 159 -4.66 -12.57 -5.63
CA ARG A 159 -3.46 -12.21 -6.41
C ARG A 159 -2.96 -10.81 -6.03
N VAL A 160 -3.78 -9.80 -6.33
CA VAL A 160 -3.55 -8.40 -5.95
C VAL A 160 -4.91 -7.75 -5.67
N ASN A 161 -5.12 -7.32 -4.42
CA ASN A 161 -6.40 -6.79 -3.95
C ASN A 161 -6.54 -5.30 -4.25
N LEU A 162 -6.60 -4.95 -5.54
CA LEU A 162 -6.77 -3.58 -6.03
C LEU A 162 -7.87 -3.51 -7.09
N THR A 163 -8.73 -2.50 -7.00
CA THR A 163 -9.86 -2.31 -7.92
C THR A 163 -9.43 -2.26 -9.40
N PRO A 164 -8.39 -1.51 -9.82
CA PRO A 164 -7.96 -1.50 -11.22
C PRO A 164 -7.50 -2.86 -11.73
N VAL A 165 -6.93 -3.71 -10.86
CA VAL A 165 -6.54 -5.08 -11.20
C VAL A 165 -7.77 -5.93 -11.43
N ALA A 166 -8.76 -5.90 -10.53
CA ALA A 166 -10.02 -6.63 -10.70
C ALA A 166 -10.75 -6.24 -11.99
N ILE A 167 -10.77 -4.94 -12.33
CA ILE A 167 -11.34 -4.43 -13.60
C ILE A 167 -10.57 -5.00 -14.80
N ARG A 168 -9.23 -4.93 -14.79
CA ARG A 168 -8.38 -5.44 -15.87
C ARG A 168 -8.52 -6.95 -16.06
N GLU A 169 -8.58 -7.70 -14.96
CA GLU A 169 -8.80 -9.16 -14.99
C GLU A 169 -10.19 -9.49 -15.55
N GLY A 170 -11.22 -8.73 -15.18
CA GLY A 170 -12.57 -8.85 -15.76
C GLY A 170 -12.60 -8.56 -17.26
N HIS A 171 -11.89 -7.53 -17.73
CA HIS A 171 -11.76 -7.24 -19.16
C HIS A 171 -11.04 -8.37 -19.90
N ALA A 172 -9.93 -8.87 -19.34
CA ALA A 172 -9.19 -9.99 -19.92
C ALA A 172 -10.07 -11.23 -20.05
N PHE A 173 -10.86 -11.54 -19.03
CA PHE A 173 -11.86 -12.60 -19.08
C PHE A 173 -12.90 -12.37 -20.20
N ALA A 174 -13.53 -11.19 -20.24
CA ALA A 174 -14.60 -10.90 -21.20
C ALA A 174 -14.11 -10.96 -22.65
N ASP A 175 -12.95 -10.37 -22.94
CA ASP A 175 -12.31 -10.40 -24.27
C ASP A 175 -11.92 -11.83 -24.67
N SER A 176 -11.39 -12.61 -23.72
CA SER A 176 -10.95 -13.98 -24.00
C SER A 176 -12.12 -14.92 -24.27
N VAL A 177 -13.18 -14.86 -23.46
CA VAL A 177 -14.30 -15.81 -23.50
C VAL A 177 -15.35 -15.42 -24.55
N PHE A 178 -15.66 -14.13 -24.67
CA PHE A 178 -16.73 -13.65 -25.54
C PHE A 178 -16.21 -12.88 -26.77
N GLY A 179 -15.07 -12.21 -26.63
CA GLY A 179 -14.49 -11.36 -27.68
C GLY A 179 -13.55 -12.06 -28.66
N GLN A 180 -13.24 -13.35 -28.46
CA GLN A 180 -12.25 -14.11 -29.24
C GLN A 180 -10.86 -13.44 -29.28
N LYS A 181 -10.52 -12.68 -28.24
CA LYS A 181 -9.28 -11.93 -28.13
C LYS A 181 -8.59 -12.30 -26.81
N PRO A 182 -7.90 -13.46 -26.74
CA PRO A 182 -7.30 -13.91 -25.50
C PRO A 182 -6.13 -13.02 -25.09
N TRP A 183 -6.13 -12.54 -23.85
CA TRP A 183 -5.01 -11.86 -23.21
C TRP A 183 -5.05 -12.05 -21.69
N THR A 184 -3.95 -11.72 -21.01
CA THR A 184 -3.80 -11.84 -19.55
C THR A 184 -3.29 -10.53 -18.96
N VAL A 185 -3.61 -10.28 -17.70
CA VAL A 185 -3.06 -9.15 -16.95
C VAL A 185 -1.62 -9.47 -16.57
N ASP A 186 -0.72 -8.51 -16.78
CA ASP A 186 0.62 -8.56 -16.20
C ASP A 186 0.59 -7.97 -14.78
N HIS A 187 0.78 -8.83 -13.79
CA HIS A 187 0.77 -8.44 -12.38
C HIS A 187 2.13 -7.90 -11.89
N ALA A 188 3.19 -7.91 -12.70
CA ALA A 188 4.51 -7.45 -12.29
C ALA A 188 4.62 -5.92 -12.23
N LEU A 189 3.83 -5.20 -13.02
CA LEU A 189 3.95 -3.75 -13.23
C LEU A 189 2.66 -3.00 -12.85
N ILE A 190 2.23 -3.18 -11.60
CA ILE A 190 1.05 -2.50 -11.06
C ILE A 190 1.50 -1.26 -10.28
N ALA A 191 1.16 -0.09 -10.81
CA ALA A 191 1.26 1.15 -10.05
C ALA A 191 0.28 1.13 -8.88
N THR A 192 0.77 1.47 -7.70
CA THR A 192 -0.01 1.48 -6.46
C THR A 192 0.21 2.80 -5.73
N ALA A 193 -0.87 3.40 -5.25
CA ALA A 193 -0.83 4.52 -4.33
C ALA A 193 -1.26 4.07 -2.93
N VAL A 194 -0.73 4.72 -1.90
CA VAL A 194 -1.25 4.68 -0.53
C VAL A 194 -1.54 6.11 -0.13
N PHE A 195 -2.80 6.39 0.22
CA PHE A 195 -3.27 7.73 0.56
C PHE A 195 -3.00 8.05 2.04
N SER A 196 -1.77 7.78 2.48
CA SER A 196 -1.25 8.22 3.77
C SER A 196 -0.93 9.71 3.75
N GLU A 197 -0.59 10.27 4.91
CA GLU A 197 -0.09 11.63 5.02
C GLU A 197 1.40 11.62 5.45
N PRO A 198 2.36 11.93 4.55
CA PRO A 198 2.19 12.21 3.11
C PRO A 198 1.88 10.96 2.27
N GLU A 199 1.39 11.17 1.04
CA GLU A 199 1.02 10.10 0.10
C GLU A 199 2.23 9.28 -0.35
N ILE A 200 1.98 8.05 -0.79
CA ILE A 200 2.98 7.20 -1.46
C ILE A 200 2.47 6.84 -2.85
N GLY A 201 3.40 6.82 -3.81
CA GLY A 201 3.22 6.19 -5.11
C GLY A 201 4.38 5.25 -5.40
N THR A 202 4.09 4.01 -5.79
CA THR A 202 5.10 3.00 -6.14
C THR A 202 4.73 2.21 -7.40
N VAL A 203 5.72 1.84 -8.21
CA VAL A 203 5.58 0.89 -9.32
C VAL A 203 6.87 0.08 -9.47
N GLY A 204 6.76 -1.19 -9.84
CA GLY A 204 7.89 -2.06 -10.11
C GLY A 204 8.55 -2.62 -8.84
N LEU A 205 9.81 -3.03 -8.97
CA LEU A 205 10.55 -3.76 -7.94
C LEU A 205 11.11 -2.84 -6.87
N THR A 206 11.04 -3.28 -5.61
CA THR A 206 11.87 -2.73 -4.54
C THR A 206 13.34 -3.08 -4.79
N GLU A 207 14.26 -2.35 -4.15
CA GLU A 207 15.69 -2.65 -4.21
C GLU A 207 15.97 -4.09 -3.75
N ALA A 208 15.39 -4.50 -2.62
CA ALA A 208 15.56 -5.84 -2.09
C ALA A 208 15.03 -6.92 -3.05
N ALA A 209 13.87 -6.69 -3.67
CA ALA A 209 13.29 -7.62 -4.65
C ALA A 209 14.15 -7.72 -5.91
N ALA A 210 14.62 -6.60 -6.45
CA ALA A 210 15.48 -6.56 -7.62
C ALA A 210 16.80 -7.31 -7.39
N ARG A 211 17.44 -7.11 -6.23
CA ARG A 211 18.64 -7.86 -5.84
C ARG A 211 18.35 -9.36 -5.68
N ALA A 212 17.21 -9.72 -5.07
CA ALA A 212 16.81 -11.11 -4.87
C ALA A 212 16.55 -11.85 -6.19
N THR A 213 16.14 -11.15 -7.26
CA THR A 213 15.97 -11.71 -8.60
C THR A 213 17.24 -11.63 -9.46
N GLY A 214 18.38 -11.27 -8.87
CA GLY A 214 19.70 -11.34 -9.50
C GLY A 214 20.12 -10.09 -10.29
N HIS A 215 19.41 -8.98 -10.15
CA HIS A 215 19.84 -7.71 -10.75
C HIS A 215 20.99 -7.11 -9.94
N GLU A 216 22.00 -6.61 -10.65
CA GLU A 216 22.88 -5.57 -10.13
C GLU A 216 22.13 -4.24 -10.24
N VAL A 217 21.98 -3.51 -9.14
CA VAL A 217 21.15 -2.30 -9.13
C VAL A 217 21.95 -1.05 -8.81
N ASP A 218 21.67 -0.01 -9.59
CA ASP A 218 22.02 1.36 -9.30
C ASP A 218 20.81 2.06 -8.67
N ILE A 219 21.02 2.70 -7.51
CA ILE A 219 19.97 3.41 -6.80
C ILE A 219 20.17 4.90 -7.02
N TYR A 220 19.11 5.58 -7.44
CA TYR A 220 19.10 7.04 -7.50
C TYR A 220 18.00 7.55 -6.58
N LYS A 221 18.33 8.47 -5.68
CA LYS A 221 17.35 8.98 -4.73
C LYS A 221 17.56 10.46 -4.40
N ALA A 222 16.47 11.13 -4.06
CA ALA A 222 16.47 12.47 -3.53
C ALA A 222 15.52 12.54 -2.32
N ASP A 223 16.00 13.17 -1.26
CA ASP A 223 15.20 13.56 -0.11
C ASP A 223 15.31 15.09 0.01
N PHE A 224 14.20 15.79 -0.17
CA PHE A 224 14.18 17.25 -0.23
C PHE A 224 12.90 17.84 0.36
N ARG A 225 12.96 19.14 0.69
CA ARG A 225 11.78 19.90 1.10
C ARG A 225 11.24 20.65 -0.13
N PRO A 226 10.01 20.36 -0.60
CA PRO A 226 9.49 21.02 -1.78
C PRO A 226 9.30 22.53 -1.54
N LEU A 227 9.35 23.33 -2.60
CA LEU A 227 9.20 24.79 -2.51
C LEU A 227 7.92 25.20 -1.76
N LYS A 228 6.80 24.53 -2.04
CA LYS A 228 5.51 24.72 -1.34
C LYS A 228 5.63 24.53 0.17
N ALA A 229 6.33 23.49 0.63
CA ALA A 229 6.53 23.23 2.06
C ALA A 229 7.50 24.23 2.70
N THR A 230 8.52 24.68 1.94
CA THR A 230 9.45 25.72 2.37
C THR A 230 8.74 27.03 2.66
N LEU A 231 7.86 27.47 1.75
CA LEU A 231 7.10 28.71 1.90
C LEU A 231 6.04 28.65 3.00
N SER A 232 5.37 27.50 3.17
CA SER A 232 4.30 27.35 4.18
C SER A 232 4.81 27.10 5.60
N GLY A 233 6.11 26.86 5.79
CA GLY A 233 6.65 26.43 7.07
C GLY A 233 6.39 24.95 7.39
N ASN A 234 5.69 24.21 6.51
CA ASN A 234 5.47 22.78 6.69
C ASN A 234 6.81 22.03 6.66
N PRO A 235 7.15 21.24 7.70
CA PRO A 235 8.41 20.51 7.75
C PRO A 235 8.47 19.30 6.81
N SER A 236 7.35 18.90 6.19
CA SER A 236 7.25 17.70 5.35
C SER A 236 8.23 17.68 4.21
N ARG A 237 8.83 16.51 4.03
CA ARG A 237 9.86 16.21 3.03
C ARG A 237 9.32 15.20 2.05
N MET A 238 9.81 15.26 0.83
CA MET A 238 9.51 14.30 -0.21
C MET A 238 10.71 13.38 -0.42
N LEU A 239 10.42 12.11 -0.68
CA LEU A 239 11.39 11.09 -1.05
C LEU A 239 11.08 10.62 -2.46
N PHE A 240 12.09 10.61 -3.32
CA PHE A 240 12.04 10.02 -4.65
C PHE A 240 13.14 8.98 -4.74
N LYS A 241 12.83 7.80 -5.28
CA LYS A 241 13.78 6.70 -5.48
C LYS A 241 13.50 5.99 -6.80
N LEU A 242 14.56 5.81 -7.60
CA LEU A 242 14.59 4.92 -8.75
C LEU A 242 15.50 3.74 -8.44
N VAL A 243 15.01 2.54 -8.76
CA VAL A 243 15.77 1.29 -8.79
C VAL A 243 16.08 0.98 -10.24
N VAL A 244 17.36 0.99 -10.62
CA VAL A 244 17.80 0.84 -12.02
C VAL A 244 18.67 -0.41 -12.13
N ASP A 245 18.46 -1.23 -13.16
CA ASP A 245 19.36 -2.32 -13.51
C ASP A 245 20.68 -1.76 -14.04
N ALA A 246 21.79 -1.99 -13.34
CA ALA A 246 23.11 -1.44 -13.66
C ALA A 246 23.69 -1.97 -14.98
N ARG A 247 23.22 -3.12 -15.47
CA ARG A 247 23.71 -3.75 -16.71
C ARG A 247 22.96 -3.27 -17.94
N THR A 248 21.66 -3.02 -17.80
CA THR A 248 20.76 -2.69 -18.91
C THR A 248 20.27 -1.25 -18.91
N ASP A 249 20.56 -0.50 -17.85
CA ASP A 249 20.08 0.86 -17.57
C ASP A 249 18.55 0.96 -17.42
N LYS A 250 17.82 -0.16 -17.42
CA LYS A 250 16.35 -0.16 -17.28
C LYS A 250 15.93 0.25 -15.88
N VAL A 251 14.93 1.12 -15.79
CA VAL A 251 14.26 1.44 -14.52
C VAL A 251 13.38 0.26 -14.14
N LEU A 252 13.76 -0.44 -13.07
CA LEU A 252 13.04 -1.60 -12.52
C LEU A 252 11.95 -1.20 -11.52
N GLY A 253 12.13 -0.06 -10.85
CA GLY A 253 11.21 0.44 -9.83
C GLY A 253 11.28 1.95 -9.68
N CYS A 254 10.15 2.56 -9.36
CA CYS A 254 10.02 3.97 -9.04
C CYS A 254 9.15 4.11 -7.80
N HIS A 255 9.66 4.83 -6.80
CA HIS A 255 9.02 4.99 -5.51
C HIS A 255 9.07 6.45 -5.08
N ILE A 256 7.91 7.00 -4.72
CA ILE A 256 7.72 8.41 -4.39
C ILE A 256 6.93 8.49 -3.09
N VAL A 257 7.36 9.35 -2.17
CA VAL A 257 6.63 9.73 -0.97
C VAL A 257 6.54 11.24 -0.91
N GLY A 258 5.34 11.79 -0.76
CA GLY A 258 5.12 13.23 -0.77
C GLY A 258 3.78 13.65 -1.36
N ASP A 259 3.53 14.96 -1.33
CA ASP A 259 2.39 15.60 -1.97
C ASP A 259 2.26 15.18 -3.46
N ALA A 260 1.06 14.74 -3.86
CA ALA A 260 0.75 14.25 -5.21
C ALA A 260 1.58 13.04 -5.70
N ALA A 261 2.16 12.23 -4.80
CA ALA A 261 2.84 10.98 -5.17
C ALA A 261 1.92 10.00 -5.90
N SER A 262 0.63 9.97 -5.53
CA SER A 262 -0.39 9.12 -6.17
C SER A 262 -0.63 9.46 -7.65
N GLU A 263 -0.57 10.74 -8.00
CA GLU A 263 -0.73 11.22 -9.38
C GLU A 263 0.56 11.01 -10.19
N MET A 264 1.71 11.35 -9.61
CA MET A 264 3.01 11.23 -10.29
C MET A 264 3.33 9.78 -10.67
N ILE A 265 3.01 8.82 -9.79
CA ILE A 265 3.38 7.42 -10.04
C ILE A 265 2.63 6.82 -11.24
N GLN A 266 1.39 7.23 -11.50
CA GLN A 266 0.64 6.76 -12.66
C GLN A 266 1.36 7.10 -13.97
N LEU A 267 1.98 8.29 -14.04
CA LEU A 267 2.74 8.73 -15.20
C LEU A 267 4.08 7.98 -15.32
N ALA A 268 4.79 7.80 -14.21
CA ALA A 268 6.04 7.03 -14.18
C ALA A 268 5.82 5.57 -14.58
N ALA A 269 4.68 4.97 -14.19
CA ALA A 269 4.33 3.59 -14.52
C ALA A 269 4.18 3.35 -16.03
N VAL A 270 3.76 4.35 -16.80
CA VAL A 270 3.73 4.24 -18.27
C VAL A 270 5.15 4.08 -18.81
N ALA A 271 6.09 4.92 -18.37
CA ALA A 271 7.48 4.86 -18.81
C ALA A 271 8.16 3.56 -18.38
N VAL A 272 8.01 3.15 -17.12
CA VAL A 272 8.53 1.88 -16.61
C VAL A 272 7.93 0.70 -17.36
N GLY A 273 6.62 0.74 -17.65
CA GLY A 273 5.93 -0.28 -18.45
C GLY A 273 6.41 -0.39 -19.90
N MET A 274 6.92 0.71 -20.47
CA MET A 274 7.58 0.70 -21.78
C MET A 274 9.04 0.21 -21.72
N GLY A 275 9.57 -0.08 -20.53
CA GLY A 275 10.96 -0.47 -20.32
C GLY A 275 11.93 0.70 -20.42
N ALA A 276 11.50 1.90 -20.02
CA ALA A 276 12.35 3.09 -20.02
C ALA A 276 13.65 2.87 -19.25
N THR A 277 14.72 3.42 -19.80
CA THR A 277 16.06 3.44 -19.21
C THR A 277 16.26 4.70 -18.37
N LYS A 278 17.25 4.71 -17.49
CA LYS A 278 17.65 5.91 -16.75
C LYS A 278 18.06 7.04 -17.71
N ALA A 279 18.70 6.70 -18.83
CA ALA A 279 18.98 7.65 -19.91
C ALA A 279 17.71 8.29 -20.52
N ASP A 280 16.59 7.56 -20.60
CA ASP A 280 15.31 8.12 -21.06
C ASP A 280 14.73 9.14 -20.07
N PHE A 281 14.91 8.91 -18.75
CA PHE A 281 14.58 9.89 -17.73
C PHE A 281 15.49 11.12 -17.84
N ASP A 282 16.81 10.94 -17.93
CA ASP A 282 17.79 12.04 -17.93
C ASP A 282 17.73 12.95 -19.16
N ARG A 283 17.34 12.41 -20.33
CA ARG A 283 17.17 13.24 -21.54
C ARG A 283 15.90 14.08 -21.51
N THR A 284 14.98 13.80 -20.59
CA THR A 284 13.69 14.51 -20.51
C THR A 284 13.90 15.88 -19.85
N VAL A 285 13.45 16.94 -20.51
CA VAL A 285 13.56 18.30 -19.99
C VAL A 285 12.62 18.48 -18.81
N ALA A 286 13.16 18.95 -17.69
CA ALA A 286 12.42 19.26 -16.46
C ALA A 286 11.34 20.33 -16.68
N VAL A 287 10.22 20.17 -15.96
CA VAL A 287 9.19 21.21 -15.81
C VAL A 287 9.42 21.92 -14.48
N HIS A 288 9.78 23.19 -14.53
CA HIS A 288 10.17 23.97 -13.34
C HIS A 288 9.16 25.10 -13.03
N PRO A 289 8.76 25.32 -11.76
CA PRO A 289 9.09 24.54 -10.57
C PRO A 289 8.06 23.41 -10.31
N THR A 290 8.51 22.16 -10.19
CA THR A 290 7.68 21.02 -9.75
C THR A 290 8.46 20.07 -8.83
N ALA A 291 7.76 19.23 -8.07
CA ALA A 291 8.45 18.12 -7.38
C ALA A 291 8.87 17.01 -8.35
N ALA A 292 8.05 16.80 -9.40
CA ALA A 292 8.26 15.75 -10.38
C ALA A 292 9.54 15.94 -11.22
N GLU A 293 10.05 17.17 -11.34
CA GLU A 293 11.30 17.42 -12.07
C GLU A 293 12.49 16.67 -11.46
N GLU A 294 12.45 16.38 -10.16
CA GLU A 294 13.50 15.61 -9.50
C GLU A 294 13.68 14.23 -10.14
N LEU A 295 12.62 13.54 -10.60
CA LEU A 295 12.72 12.24 -11.28
C LEU A 295 13.65 12.25 -12.49
N VAL A 296 13.73 13.38 -13.20
CA VAL A 296 14.51 13.54 -14.43
C VAL A 296 15.84 14.28 -14.19
N THR A 297 16.15 14.63 -12.93
CA THR A 297 17.41 15.29 -12.54
C THR A 297 18.23 14.51 -11.51
N LEU A 298 17.80 13.31 -11.13
CA LEU A 298 18.54 12.38 -10.27
C LEU A 298 19.84 11.87 -10.92
N ARG A 299 20.95 12.60 -10.80
CA ARG A 299 22.21 12.25 -11.49
C ARG A 299 23.18 11.37 -10.70
N THR A 300 23.17 11.47 -9.38
CA THR A 300 24.17 10.81 -8.54
C THR A 300 23.60 9.54 -7.95
N LYS A 301 24.33 8.43 -8.11
CA LYS A 301 24.01 7.17 -7.47
C LYS A 301 24.11 7.32 -5.95
N ALA A 302 23.14 6.78 -5.23
CA ALA A 302 23.25 6.62 -3.78
C ALA A 302 24.31 5.56 -3.50
N ASN A 303 25.19 5.85 -2.52
CA ASN A 303 26.16 4.88 -2.00
C ASN A 303 25.45 3.77 -1.20
#